data_AF-A0A953BQM1-F1
#
_entry.id   AF-A0A953BQM1-F1
#
_cell.length_a   1.000
_cell.length_b   1.000
_cell.length_c   1.000
_cell.angle_alpha   90.00
_cell.angle_beta   90.00
_cell.angle_gamma   90.00
#
_symmetry.space_group_name_H-M   'P 1'
#
loop_
_entity.id
_entity.type
_entity.pdbx_description
1 polymer ?
#
loop_
_entity_poly.entity_id
_entity_poly.type
_entity_poly.pdbx_seq_one_letter_code
_entity_poly.pdbx_strand_id
1 'polypeptide(L)'
;MPCPPPTSSVPARWPRRVRRGGLWVGGVLVLAWVASLFGMFTWHQGNGLIVGYIRGRTGVTMNKFGWGSQFKRGWTIQSSGRLDQVRWLPEWHFGSAKQWWVWVPLWVPAAAAFAGAGAGWGLEILARRRAGLCPRCGYSRVGLPRDAVCPECGCAAA
;
A
#
# COMPACT_ATOMS: atom_id res chain seq x y z
N MET A 1 45.47 13.64 8.83
CA MET A 1 44.08 14.08 9.09
C MET A 1 43.36 12.97 9.84
N PRO A 2 42.96 13.17 11.11
CA PRO A 2 42.23 12.18 11.89
C PRO A 2 40.86 11.86 11.24
N CYS A 3 40.42 10.60 11.27
CA CYS A 3 39.06 10.25 10.82
C CYS A 3 38.05 11.00 11.70
N PRO A 4 36.99 11.60 11.12
CA PRO A 4 35.94 12.23 11.92
C PRO A 4 35.28 11.19 12.83
N PRO A 5 34.86 11.57 14.06
CA PRO A 5 34.21 10.65 14.98
C PRO A 5 32.95 10.06 14.34
N PRO A 6 32.64 8.78 14.60
CA PRO A 6 31.46 8.13 14.03
C PRO A 6 30.20 8.92 14.43
N THR A 7 29.51 9.47 13.43
CA THR A 7 28.18 10.04 13.65
C THR A 7 27.22 8.90 13.91
N SER A 8 26.86 8.72 15.18
CA SER A 8 25.98 7.66 15.69
C SER A 8 24.52 7.86 15.30
N SER A 9 24.24 8.17 14.04
CA SER A 9 22.88 8.01 13.51
C SER A 9 22.68 6.54 13.18
N VAL A 10 22.37 5.73 14.19
CA VAL A 10 21.90 4.36 14.00
C VAL A 10 20.75 4.44 12.99
N PRO A 11 20.89 3.90 11.77
CA PRO A 11 19.80 3.95 10.81
C PRO A 11 18.63 3.23 11.45
N ALA A 12 17.52 3.94 11.64
CA ALA A 12 16.35 3.44 12.31
C ALA A 12 15.98 2.09 11.68
N ARG A 13 16.25 0.99 12.42
CA ARG A 13 15.88 -0.34 11.96
C ARG A 13 14.37 -0.35 11.88
N TRP A 14 13.84 -0.42 10.67
CA TRP A 14 12.40 -0.52 10.46
C TRP A 14 11.86 -1.66 11.32
N PRO A 15 10.83 -1.43 12.14
CA PRO A 15 10.29 -2.46 13.01
C PRO A 15 9.83 -3.66 12.15
N ARG A 16 10.25 -4.87 12.51
CA ARG A 16 9.82 -6.12 11.80
C ARG A 16 8.30 -6.23 11.61
N ARG A 17 7.51 -5.53 12.44
CA ARG A 17 6.04 -5.44 12.34
C ARG A 17 5.57 -4.80 11.02
N VAL A 18 6.27 -3.79 10.49
CA VAL A 18 5.83 -3.07 9.28
C VAL A 18 5.85 -3.97 8.05
N ARG A 19 6.86 -4.85 7.93
CA ARG A 19 6.96 -5.80 6.81
C ARG A 19 5.81 -6.80 6.76
N ARG A 20 5.39 -7.31 7.93
CA ARG A 20 4.24 -8.22 8.00
C ARG A 20 2.94 -7.48 7.66
N GLY A 21 2.81 -6.23 8.10
CA GLY A 21 1.64 -5.39 7.81
C GLY A 21 1.36 -5.24 6.31
N GLY A 22 2.39 -4.93 5.50
CA GLY A 22 2.22 -4.77 4.06
C GLY A 22 1.71 -6.02 3.34
N LEU A 23 2.23 -7.20 3.70
CA LEU A 23 1.77 -8.48 3.13
C LEU A 23 0.32 -8.79 3.51
N TRP A 24 -0.06 -8.55 4.76
CA TRP A 24 -1.43 -8.76 5.21
C TRP A 24 -2.41 -7.81 4.51
N VAL A 25 -2.08 -6.52 4.41
CA VAL A 25 -2.92 -5.54 3.71
C VAL A 25 -3.07 -5.90 2.24
N GLY A 26 -1.97 -6.25 1.56
CA GLY A 26 -2.01 -6.69 0.16
C GLY A 26 -2.87 -7.95 -0.03
N GLY A 27 -2.69 -8.96 0.82
CA GLY A 27 -3.47 -10.19 0.78
C GLY A 27 -4.97 -9.97 1.00
N VAL A 28 -5.33 -9.14 1.97
CA VAL A 28 -6.73 -8.76 2.25
C VAL A 28 -7.34 -8.01 1.07
N LEU A 29 -6.60 -7.10 0.43
CA LEU A 29 -7.09 -6.37 -0.74
C LEU A 29 -7.31 -7.29 -1.95
N VAL A 30 -6.42 -8.27 -2.17
CA VAL A 30 -6.59 -9.26 -3.24
C VAL A 30 -7.79 -10.17 -2.96
N LEU A 31 -7.95 -10.65 -1.73
CA LEU A 31 -9.13 -11.45 -1.34
C LEU A 31 -10.42 -10.64 -1.48
N ALA A 32 -10.42 -9.36 -1.08
CA ALA A 32 -11.57 -8.47 -1.28
C ALA A 32 -11.86 -8.26 -2.77
N TRP A 33 -10.83 -8.13 -3.62
CA TRP A 33 -11.00 -8.05 -5.07
C TRP A 33 -11.65 -9.30 -5.65
N VAL A 34 -11.12 -10.49 -5.34
CA VAL A 34 -11.70 -11.76 -5.80
C VAL A 34 -13.12 -11.93 -5.29
N ALA A 35 -13.38 -11.70 -4.00
CA ALA A 35 -14.71 -11.82 -3.41
C ALA A 35 -15.73 -10.88 -4.07
N SER A 36 -15.31 -9.66 -4.41
CA SER A 36 -16.16 -8.67 -5.08
C SER A 36 -16.53 -9.02 -6.53
N LEU A 37 -15.90 -10.04 -7.13
CA LEU A 37 -16.31 -10.57 -8.43
C LEU A 37 -17.61 -11.39 -8.32
N PHE A 38 -17.89 -11.97 -7.15
CA PHE A 38 -19.04 -12.85 -6.94
C PHE A 38 -20.21 -12.17 -6.20
N GLY A 39 -19.94 -11.06 -5.51
CA GLY A 39 -20.93 -10.34 -4.73
C GLY A 39 -20.68 -8.84 -4.66
N MET A 40 -21.76 -8.11 -4.43
CA MET A 40 -21.76 -6.71 -4.05
C MET A 40 -21.93 -6.62 -2.54
N PHE A 41 -21.08 -5.82 -1.90
CA PHE A 41 -21.16 -5.48 -0.49
C PHE A 41 -21.29 -3.97 -0.38
N THR A 42 -22.45 -3.48 0.04
CA THR A 42 -22.70 -2.03 0.17
C THR A 42 -23.17 -1.68 1.58
N TRP A 43 -22.64 -0.57 2.09
CA TRP A 43 -23.14 0.10 3.27
C TRP A 43 -23.97 1.31 2.84
N HIS A 44 -25.19 1.39 3.35
CA HIS A 44 -26.11 2.49 3.08
C HIS A 44 -26.22 3.40 4.29
N GLN A 45 -26.12 4.71 4.05
CA GLN A 45 -26.43 5.75 5.02
C GLN A 45 -27.77 6.40 4.65
N GLY A 46 -28.59 6.74 5.64
CA GLY A 46 -29.95 7.28 5.42
C GLY A 46 -30.03 8.62 4.67
N ASN A 47 -28.90 9.25 4.36
CA ASN A 47 -28.81 10.48 3.56
C ASN A 47 -28.58 10.22 2.06
N GLY A 48 -28.59 8.96 1.61
CA GLY A 48 -28.33 8.56 0.24
C GLY A 48 -26.85 8.30 -0.10
N LEU A 49 -25.94 8.36 0.89
CA LEU A 49 -24.57 7.93 0.73
C LEU A 49 -24.49 6.39 0.76
N ILE A 50 -23.81 5.84 -0.25
CA ILE A 50 -23.55 4.41 -0.38
C ILE A 50 -22.04 4.25 -0.53
N VAL A 51 -21.46 3.39 0.29
CA VAL A 51 -20.05 2.98 0.18
C VAL A 51 -20.03 1.49 -0.06
N GLY A 52 -19.23 0.99 -1.01
CA GLY A 52 -19.23 -0.45 -1.22
C GLY A 52 -18.16 -0.98 -2.13
N TYR A 53 -18.30 -2.28 -2.36
CA TYR A 53 -17.47 -3.09 -3.23
C TYR A 53 -18.35 -3.75 -4.28
N ILE A 54 -18.05 -3.51 -5.55
CA ILE A 54 -18.85 -3.97 -6.69
C ILE A 54 -17.91 -4.38 -7.81
N ARG A 55 -17.92 -5.66 -8.21
CA ARG A 55 -17.27 -6.15 -9.44
C ARG A 55 -15.80 -5.72 -9.56
N GLY A 56 -15.01 -5.97 -8.52
CA GLY A 56 -13.59 -5.61 -8.50
C GLY A 56 -13.30 -4.13 -8.24
N ARG A 57 -14.31 -3.33 -7.87
CA ARG A 57 -14.19 -1.89 -7.62
C ARG A 57 -14.64 -1.54 -6.22
N THR A 58 -14.08 -0.48 -5.66
CA THR A 58 -14.53 0.16 -4.45
C THR A 58 -14.88 1.60 -4.73
N GLY A 59 -15.85 2.16 -4.01
CA GLY A 59 -16.30 3.49 -4.33
C GLY A 59 -17.35 4.03 -3.40
N VAL A 60 -17.72 5.27 -3.72
CA VAL A 60 -18.72 6.04 -3.00
C VAL A 60 -19.71 6.57 -4.01
N THR A 61 -20.99 6.43 -3.70
CA THR A 61 -22.11 6.95 -4.48
C THR A 61 -22.98 7.81 -3.59
N MET A 62 -23.35 8.99 -4.06
CA MET A 62 -24.39 9.83 -3.48
C MET A 62 -25.59 9.80 -4.41
N ASN A 63 -26.73 9.32 -3.93
CA ASN A 63 -27.98 9.36 -4.69
C ASN A 63 -29.15 9.74 -3.79
N LYS A 64 -29.49 11.03 -3.79
CA LYS A 64 -30.64 11.56 -3.04
C LYS A 64 -31.96 11.55 -3.81
N PHE A 65 -31.96 11.24 -5.11
CA PHE A 65 -33.12 11.48 -5.99
C PHE A 65 -33.92 10.24 -6.38
N GLY A 66 -33.36 9.03 -6.36
CA GLY A 66 -34.05 7.89 -6.99
C GLY A 66 -34.31 6.67 -6.10
N TRP A 67 -33.36 6.28 -5.27
CA TRP A 67 -33.39 4.94 -4.64
C TRP A 67 -32.72 4.89 -3.27
N GLY A 68 -31.86 5.87 -2.94
CA GLY A 68 -31.09 5.89 -1.70
C GLY A 68 -31.95 5.95 -0.42
N SER A 69 -33.14 6.55 -0.50
CA SER A 69 -34.10 6.61 0.61
C SER A 69 -34.85 5.30 0.85
N GLN A 70 -34.88 4.37 -0.12
CA GLN A 70 -35.55 3.08 0.06
C GLN A 70 -34.68 2.08 0.83
N PHE A 71 -33.36 2.28 0.85
CA PHE A 71 -32.47 1.43 1.62
C PHE A 71 -32.45 1.87 3.08
N LYS A 72 -32.81 0.94 3.98
CA LYS A 72 -32.55 1.13 5.42
C LYS A 72 -31.04 1.28 5.64
N ARG A 73 -30.66 2.10 6.61
CA ARG A 73 -29.26 2.21 7.06
C ARG A 73 -28.75 0.82 7.42
N GLY A 74 -27.66 0.38 6.81
CA GLY A 74 -27.14 -0.96 7.06
C GLY A 74 -26.28 -1.52 5.94
N TRP A 75 -25.87 -2.78 6.15
CA TRP A 75 -25.17 -3.59 5.15
C TRP A 75 -26.17 -4.30 4.26
N THR A 76 -25.90 -4.29 2.96
CA THR A 76 -26.62 -5.08 1.96
C THR A 76 -25.60 -5.96 1.24
N ILE A 77 -25.95 -7.23 1.07
CA ILE A 77 -25.20 -8.19 0.27
C ILE A 77 -26.10 -8.59 -0.89
N GLN A 78 -25.61 -8.45 -2.12
CA GLN A 78 -26.33 -8.88 -3.31
C GLN A 78 -25.39 -9.72 -4.18
N SER A 79 -25.88 -10.80 -4.77
CA SER A 79 -25.13 -11.48 -5.82
C SER A 79 -24.99 -10.55 -7.01
N SER A 80 -23.77 -10.28 -7.45
CA SER A 80 -23.60 -9.64 -8.75
C SER A 80 -24.03 -10.64 -9.82
N GLY A 81 -24.89 -10.22 -10.76
CA GLY A 81 -25.22 -11.01 -11.95
C GLY A 81 -23.98 -11.26 -12.83
N ARG A 82 -24.16 -11.39 -14.15
CA ARG A 82 -23.06 -11.69 -15.09
C ARG A 82 -21.78 -10.87 -14.81
N LEU A 83 -20.64 -11.53 -14.95
CA LEU A 83 -19.26 -11.01 -14.77
C LEU A 83 -18.80 -10.09 -15.91
N ASP A 84 -19.71 -9.71 -16.80
CA ASP A 84 -19.44 -9.18 -18.14
C ASP A 84 -18.84 -7.77 -18.19
N GLN A 85 -18.56 -7.13 -17.04
CA GLN A 85 -17.96 -5.79 -17.01
C GLN A 85 -16.98 -5.60 -15.85
N VAL A 86 -15.88 -6.36 -15.82
CA VAL A 86 -14.71 -5.92 -15.05
C VAL A 86 -14.17 -4.65 -15.71
N ARG A 87 -14.33 -3.52 -15.04
CA ARG A 87 -13.80 -2.24 -15.51
C ARG A 87 -12.42 -1.99 -14.92
N TRP A 88 -11.46 -1.76 -15.80
CA TRP A 88 -10.06 -1.61 -15.44
C TRP A 88 -9.66 -0.17 -15.12
N LEU A 89 -10.47 0.81 -15.54
CA LEU A 89 -10.22 2.23 -15.34
C LEU A 89 -11.07 2.79 -14.19
N PRO A 90 -10.54 3.78 -13.44
CA PRO A 90 -11.36 4.59 -12.55
C PRO A 90 -12.50 5.24 -13.32
N GLU A 91 -13.63 5.38 -12.65
CA GLU A 91 -14.84 5.91 -13.25
C GLU A 91 -15.46 6.89 -12.27
N TRP A 92 -15.91 8.03 -12.78
CA TRP A 92 -16.61 9.04 -11.98
C TRP A 92 -17.73 9.66 -12.80
N HIS A 93 -18.75 10.10 -12.11
CA HIS A 93 -19.85 10.84 -12.71
C HIS A 93 -20.37 11.88 -11.73
N PHE A 94 -20.52 13.10 -12.23
CA PHE A 94 -20.98 14.25 -11.46
C PHE A 94 -22.19 14.85 -12.17
N GLY A 95 -23.38 14.35 -11.86
CA GLY A 95 -24.63 14.86 -12.45
C GLY A 95 -25.14 16.09 -11.70
N SER A 96 -25.14 16.03 -10.37
CA SER A 96 -25.48 17.17 -9.51
C SER A 96 -24.86 17.00 -8.11
N ALA A 97 -24.95 18.04 -7.27
CA ALA A 97 -24.56 17.94 -5.85
C ALA A 97 -25.29 16.82 -5.07
N LYS A 98 -26.43 16.36 -5.59
CA LYS A 98 -27.29 15.32 -5.01
C LYS A 98 -27.15 13.95 -5.69
N GLN A 99 -26.44 13.89 -6.83
CA GLN A 99 -26.24 12.68 -7.63
C GLN A 99 -24.84 12.67 -8.23
N TRP A 100 -23.96 11.91 -7.60
CA TRP A 100 -22.61 11.70 -8.07
C TRP A 100 -22.08 10.35 -7.59
N TRP A 101 -21.07 9.82 -8.26
CA TRP A 101 -20.37 8.63 -7.81
C TRP A 101 -18.93 8.61 -8.30
N VAL A 102 -18.09 7.93 -7.52
CA VAL A 102 -16.69 7.68 -7.83
C VAL A 102 -16.40 6.22 -7.51
N TRP A 103 -15.94 5.47 -8.51
CA TRP A 103 -15.55 4.07 -8.38
C TRP A 103 -14.11 3.90 -8.85
N VAL A 104 -13.31 3.24 -8.03
CA VAL A 104 -11.91 2.94 -8.30
C VAL A 104 -11.73 1.43 -8.32
N PRO A 105 -11.07 0.87 -9.36
CA PRO A 105 -10.66 -0.53 -9.36
C PRO A 105 -9.82 -0.86 -8.13
N LEU A 106 -10.08 -1.98 -7.45
CA LEU A 106 -9.34 -2.38 -6.25
C LEU A 106 -7.86 -2.69 -6.53
N TRP A 107 -7.49 -2.93 -7.79
CA TRP A 107 -6.09 -3.06 -8.15
C TRP A 107 -5.31 -1.76 -7.89
N VAL A 108 -5.95 -0.58 -7.91
CA VAL A 108 -5.28 0.71 -7.63
C VAL A 108 -4.80 0.81 -6.18
N PRO A 109 -5.66 0.67 -5.14
CA PRO A 109 -5.18 0.67 -3.76
C PRO A 109 -4.25 -0.51 -3.46
N ALA A 110 -4.45 -1.67 -4.10
CA ALA A 110 -3.53 -2.79 -3.99
C ALA A 110 -2.13 -2.45 -4.55
N ALA A 111 -2.07 -1.87 -5.75
CA ALA A 111 -0.82 -1.44 -6.38
C ALA A 111 -0.10 -0.37 -5.54
N ALA A 112 -0.84 0.59 -4.97
CA ALA A 112 -0.28 1.58 -4.05
C ALA A 112 0.32 0.92 -2.80
N ALA A 113 -0.38 -0.05 -2.20
CA ALA A 113 0.12 -0.80 -1.06
C ALA A 113 1.38 -1.62 -1.40
N PHE A 114 1.39 -2.30 -2.55
CA PHE A 114 2.54 -3.06 -3.01
C PHE A 114 3.73 -2.16 -3.36
N ALA A 115 3.51 -1.00 -3.98
CA ALA A 115 4.56 -0.04 -4.26
C ALA A 115 5.21 0.49 -2.98
N GLY A 116 4.40 0.83 -1.96
CA GLY A 116 4.92 1.23 -0.65
C GLY A 116 5.72 0.12 0.03
N ALA A 117 5.23 -1.11 0.00
CA ALA A 117 5.94 -2.26 0.56
C ALA A 117 7.26 -2.54 -0.20
N GLY A 118 7.25 -2.46 -1.52
CA GLY A 118 8.42 -2.64 -2.39
C GLY A 118 9.48 -1.56 -2.17
N ALA A 119 9.07 -0.29 -2.04
CA ALA A 119 9.98 0.81 -1.72
C ALA A 119 10.66 0.60 -0.36
N GLY A 120 9.90 0.24 0.67
CA GLY A 120 10.45 -0.08 1.99
C GLY A 120 11.45 -1.24 1.95
N TRP A 121 11.15 -2.29 1.18
CA TRP A 121 12.06 -3.42 0.98
C TRP A 121 13.34 -3.01 0.23
N GLY A 122 13.22 -2.20 -0.82
CA GLY A 122 14.36 -1.70 -1.59
C GLY A 122 15.32 -0.89 -0.74
N LEU A 123 14.81 0.00 0.11
CA LEU A 123 15.61 0.76 1.06
C LEU A 123 16.33 -0.14 2.07
N GLU A 124 15.67 -1.21 2.54
CA GLU A 124 16.31 -2.18 3.43
C GLU A 124 17.45 -2.93 2.74
N ILE A 125 17.26 -3.39 1.50
CA ILE A 125 18.32 -4.03 0.71
C ILE A 125 19.49 -3.05 0.52
N LEU A 126 19.22 -1.80 0.15
CA LEU A 126 20.26 -0.78 -0.03
C LEU A 126 21.02 -0.53 1.28
N ALA A 127 20.33 -0.44 2.41
CA ALA A 127 20.95 -0.29 3.72
C ALA A 127 21.84 -1.49 4.08
N ARG A 128 21.37 -2.72 3.81
CA ARG A 128 22.15 -3.95 4.04
C ARG A 128 23.38 -4.04 3.12
N ARG A 129 23.24 -3.65 1.85
CA ARG A 129 24.37 -3.59 0.91
C ARG A 129 25.41 -2.58 1.37
N ARG A 130 24.97 -1.42 1.87
CA ARG A 130 25.86 -0.39 2.44
C ARG A 130 26.53 -0.82 3.75
N ALA A 131 25.90 -1.68 4.56
CA ALA A 131 26.49 -2.20 5.79
C ALA A 131 27.76 -3.04 5.56
N GLY A 132 27.97 -3.55 4.34
CA GLY A 132 29.20 -4.23 3.93
C GLY A 132 30.24 -3.32 3.27
N LEU A 133 29.98 -2.02 3.14
CA LEU A 133 30.88 -1.05 2.50
C LEU A 133 31.47 -0.09 3.53
N CYS A 134 32.70 0.37 3.31
CA CYS A 134 33.28 1.44 4.11
C CYS A 134 32.48 2.74 3.91
N PRO A 135 32.00 3.40 4.98
CA PRO A 135 31.16 4.60 4.85
C PRO A 135 31.91 5.80 4.25
N ARG A 136 33.24 5.79 4.27
CA ARG A 136 34.08 6.89 3.77
C ARG A 136 34.40 6.77 2.29
N CYS A 137 34.86 5.60 1.84
CA CYS A 137 35.34 5.40 0.47
C CYS A 137 34.50 4.41 -0.35
N GLY A 138 33.52 3.72 0.24
CA GLY A 138 32.69 2.74 -0.46
C GLY A 138 33.35 1.38 -0.71
N TYR A 139 34.57 1.14 -0.21
CA TYR A 139 35.27 -0.14 -0.38
C TYR A 139 34.50 -1.30 0.27
N SER A 140 34.42 -2.45 -0.41
CA SER A 140 33.77 -3.65 0.12
C SER A 140 34.58 -4.25 1.26
N ARG A 141 33.98 -4.32 2.45
CA ARG A 141 34.56 -4.94 3.64
C ARG A 141 34.09 -6.38 3.84
N VAL A 142 33.42 -6.96 2.85
CA VAL A 142 32.97 -8.36 2.91
C VAL A 142 34.20 -9.26 2.99
N GLY A 143 34.26 -10.10 4.03
CA GLY A 143 35.38 -11.01 4.28
C GLY A 143 36.49 -10.46 5.17
N LEU A 144 36.48 -9.16 5.50
CA LEU A 144 37.38 -8.61 6.52
C LEU A 144 36.82 -8.84 7.93
N PRO A 145 37.67 -9.03 8.96
CA PRO A 145 37.24 -8.99 10.36
C PRO A 145 36.44 -7.73 10.67
N ARG A 146 35.43 -7.83 11.56
CA ARG A 146 34.60 -6.67 11.93
C ARG A 146 35.42 -5.48 12.40
N ASP A 147 36.54 -5.77 13.05
CA ASP A 147 37.37 -4.77 13.72
C ASP A 147 38.55 -4.32 12.83
N ALA A 148 38.69 -4.87 11.62
CA ALA A 148 39.77 -4.50 10.71
C ALA A 148 39.62 -3.04 10.23
N VAL A 149 40.75 -2.38 9.99
CA VAL A 149 40.74 -1.07 9.32
C VAL A 149 40.49 -1.24 7.83
N CYS A 150 39.86 -0.25 7.19
CA CYS A 150 39.68 -0.25 5.75
C CYS A 150 41.05 -0.11 5.04
N PRO A 151 41.42 -1.01 4.11
CA PRO A 151 42.74 -0.98 3.47
C PRO A 151 42.96 0.25 2.58
N GLU A 152 41.90 0.80 1.99
CA GLU A 152 41.99 1.96 1.09
C GLU A 152 42.13 3.30 1.82
N CYS A 153 41.43 3.48 2.95
CA CYS A 153 41.34 4.78 3.62
C CYS A 153 41.86 4.80 5.07
N GLY A 154 42.21 3.63 5.62
CA GLY A 154 42.69 3.47 6.98
C GLY A 154 41.65 3.69 8.10
N CYS A 155 40.41 4.08 7.81
CA CYS A 155 39.41 4.25 8.87
C CYS A 155 38.92 2.89 9.40
N ALA A 156 38.78 2.78 10.72
CA ALA A 156 38.14 1.66 11.39
C ALA A 156 36.63 1.58 11.03
N ALA A 157 36.02 0.40 11.20
CA ALA A 157 34.55 0.32 11.18
C ALA A 157 34.01 1.13 12.36
N ALA A 158 32.99 1.94 12.09
CA ALA A 158 32.14 2.52 13.12
C ALA A 158 31.15 1.48 13.65
#